data_AF-A0A978S7J5-F1
#
_entry.id   AF-A0A978S7J5-F1
#
_cell.length_a   1.000
_cell.length_b   1.000
_cell.length_c   1.000
_cell.angle_alpha   90.00
_cell.angle_beta   90.00
_cell.angle_gamma   90.00
#
_symmetry.space_group_name_H-M   'P 1'
#
loop_
_entity.id
_entity.type
_entity.pdbx_description
1 polymer ?
#
loop_
_entity_poly.entity_id
_entity_poly.type
_entity_poly.pdbx_seq_one_letter_code
_entity_poly.pdbx_strand_id
1 'polypeptide(L)'
;MANISVRGLEPETLSKLKALAKKENISVNALVLRLLDRSVGLTQEKPLYPRHEDLSELAGVWSQQEAEEFEANTACFRNIDPEQW
;
A
#
# COMPACT_ATOMS: atom_id res chain seq x y z
N MET A 1 -7.30 15.15 24.56
CA MET A 1 -8.25 14.43 23.70
C MET A 1 -9.42 15.35 23.43
N ALA A 2 -9.50 15.94 22.23
CA ALA A 2 -10.68 16.64 21.78
C ALA A 2 -11.56 15.65 21.02
N ASN A 3 -12.87 15.68 21.23
CA ASN A 3 -13.82 14.85 20.49
C ASN A 3 -14.74 15.76 19.67
N ILE A 4 -14.97 15.41 18.41
CA ILE A 4 -15.83 16.16 17.50
C ILE A 4 -16.86 15.18 16.94
N SER A 5 -18.14 15.53 17.07
CA SER A 5 -19.24 14.81 16.43
C SER A 5 -19.66 15.57 15.17
N VAL A 6 -19.44 14.97 14.01
CA VAL A 6 -19.84 15.55 12.71
C VAL A 6 -21.30 15.17 12.44
N ARG A 7 -22.21 16.14 12.50
CA ARG A 7 -23.64 15.98 12.19
C ARG A 7 -23.93 16.41 10.76
N GLY A 8 -25.00 15.86 10.17
CA GLY A 8 -25.44 16.22 8.81
C GLY A 8 -24.59 15.60 7.70
N LEU A 9 -23.91 14.49 7.98
CA LEU A 9 -23.17 13.76 6.96
C LEU A 9 -24.15 12.93 6.12
N GLU A 10 -24.23 13.25 4.82
CA GLU A 10 -25.07 12.47 3.90
C GLU A 10 -24.63 10.99 3.85
N PRO A 11 -25.57 10.03 3.75
CA PRO A 11 -25.26 8.60 3.71
C PRO A 11 -24.29 8.22 2.59
N GLU A 12 -24.38 8.92 1.46
CA GLU A 12 -23.48 8.74 0.31
C GLU A 12 -22.05 9.14 0.66
N THR A 13 -21.86 10.28 1.34
CA THR A 13 -20.55 10.76 1.78
C THR A 13 -19.93 9.79 2.79
N LEU A 14 -20.71 9.27 3.74
CA LEU A 14 -20.22 8.25 4.67
C LEU A 14 -19.77 6.97 3.95
N SER A 15 -20.53 6.54 2.93
CA SER A 15 -20.20 5.36 2.14
C SER A 15 -18.91 5.55 1.35
N LYS A 16 -18.72 6.73 0.73
CA LYS A 16 -17.49 7.12 0.02
C LYS A 16 -16.28 7.14 0.97
N LEU A 17 -16.43 7.73 2.17
CA LEU A 17 -15.36 7.75 3.18
C LEU A 17 -14.97 6.33 3.62
N LYS A 18 -15.93 5.44 3.87
CA LYS A 18 -15.66 4.04 4.21
C LYS A 18 -14.95 3.29 3.08
N ALA A 19 -15.37 3.51 1.84
CA ALA A 19 -14.74 2.89 0.67
C ALA A 19 -13.28 3.35 0.50
N LEU A 20 -13.02 4.65 0.65
CA LEU A 20 -11.67 5.21 0.61
C LEU A 20 -10.79 4.67 1.75
N ALA A 21 -11.31 4.66 2.98
CA ALA A 21 -10.58 4.11 4.13
C ALA A 21 -10.21 2.64 3.93
N LYS A 22 -11.14 1.84 3.37
CA LYS A 22 -10.88 0.43 3.01
C LYS A 22 -9.82 0.30 1.92
N LYS A 23 -9.88 1.13 0.88
CA LYS A 23 -8.90 1.15 -0.21
C LYS A 23 -7.50 1.49 0.29
N GLU A 24 -7.40 2.41 1.23
CA GLU A 24 -6.14 2.88 1.82
C GLU A 24 -5.68 2.04 3.03
N ASN A 25 -6.45 1.01 3.42
CA ASN A 25 -6.18 0.17 4.60
C ASN A 25 -5.98 0.96 5.91
N ILE A 26 -6.74 2.04 6.11
CA ILE A 26 -6.73 2.88 7.32
C ILE A 26 -8.13 2.98 7.94
N SER A 27 -8.21 3.40 9.20
CA SER A 27 -9.50 3.66 9.85
C SER A 27 -10.18 4.90 9.26
N VAL A 28 -11.51 4.93 9.28
CA VAL A 28 -12.29 6.12 8.85
C VAL A 28 -11.89 7.35 9.66
N ASN A 29 -11.60 7.19 10.96
CA ASN A 29 -11.14 8.29 11.80
C ASN A 29 -9.77 8.83 11.33
N ALA A 30 -8.82 7.94 11.02
CA ALA A 30 -7.50 8.35 10.50
C ALA A 30 -7.62 9.10 9.17
N LEU A 31 -8.51 8.65 8.27
CA LEU A 31 -8.80 9.36 7.03
C LEU A 31 -9.39 10.76 7.29
N VAL A 32 -10.37 10.87 8.20
CA VAL A 32 -11.00 12.14 8.56
C VAL A 32 -9.99 13.12 9.16
N LEU A 33 -9.12 12.66 10.08
CA LEU A 33 -8.05 13.48 10.64
C LEU A 33 -7.10 13.98 9.54
N ARG A 34 -6.68 13.11 8.62
CA ARG A 34 -5.83 13.51 7.49
C ARG A 34 -6.49 14.58 6.61
N LEU A 35 -7.78 14.45 6.33
CA LEU A 35 -8.52 15.42 5.53
C LEU A 35 -8.66 16.77 6.24
N LEU A 36 -8.86 16.76 7.57
CA LEU A 36 -8.90 17.96 8.39
C LEU A 36 -7.52 18.63 8.43
N ASP A 37 -6.45 17.88 8.71
CA ASP A 37 -5.09 18.44 8.75
C ASP A 37 -4.67 19.03 7.40
N ARG A 38 -5.09 18.41 6.28
CA ARG A 38 -4.88 18.95 4.93
C ARG A 38 -5.65 20.25 4.72
N SER A 39 -6.91 20.32 5.16
CA SER A 39 -7.76 21.50 4.92
C SER A 39 -7.33 22.72 5.72
N VAL A 40 -6.74 22.53 6.90
CA VAL A 40 -6.19 23.61 7.74
C VAL A 40 -4.71 23.89 7.49
N GLY A 41 -4.09 23.24 6.49
CA GLY A 41 -2.70 23.48 6.10
C GLY A 41 -1.65 22.93 7.08
N LEU A 42 -2.03 21.99 7.95
CA LEU A 42 -1.14 21.41 8.97
C LEU A 42 -0.30 20.22 8.45
N THR A 43 -0.59 19.66 7.28
CA THR A 43 0.16 18.52 6.73
C THR A 43 0.65 18.79 5.31
N GLN A 44 1.99 18.83 5.14
CA GLN A 44 2.63 18.57 3.85
C GLN A 44 2.44 17.09 3.53
N GLU A 45 2.02 16.76 2.30
CA GLU A 45 1.59 15.44 1.84
C GLU A 45 2.47 14.29 2.38
N LYS A 46 2.05 13.63 3.46
CA LYS A 46 2.63 12.33 3.81
C LYS A 46 2.05 11.30 2.84
N PRO A 47 2.90 10.54 2.11
CA PRO A 47 2.44 9.63 1.09
C PRO A 47 1.48 8.58 1.66
N LEU A 48 0.49 8.20 0.85
CA LEU A 48 -0.59 7.25 1.15
C LEU A 48 -0.08 5.89 1.66
N TYR A 49 1.12 5.51 1.24
CA TYR A 49 1.84 4.35 1.70
C TYR A 49 3.12 4.85 2.37
N PRO A 50 3.47 4.35 3.57
CA PRO A 50 4.84 4.49 4.05
C PRO A 50 5.76 3.95 2.96
N ARG A 51 6.80 4.71 2.60
CA ARG A 51 7.86 4.14 1.76
C ARG A 51 8.55 3.08 2.61
N HIS A 52 8.25 1.82 2.33
CA HIS A 52 8.90 0.68 2.98
C HIS A 52 10.24 0.47 2.29
N GLU A 53 11.33 0.79 2.99
CA GLU A 53 12.71 0.67 2.47
C GLU A 53 13.41 -0.62 2.95
N ASP A 54 12.73 -1.42 3.76
CA ASP A 54 13.21 -2.69 4.34
C ASP A 54 13.65 -3.73 3.31
N LEU A 55 13.09 -3.71 2.09
CA LEU A 55 13.51 -4.58 0.99
C LEU A 55 14.44 -3.89 -0.03
N SER A 56 14.77 -2.60 0.17
CA SER A 56 15.60 -1.85 -0.78
C SER A 56 17.04 -2.36 -0.82
N GLU A 57 17.53 -2.88 0.31
CA GLU A 57 18.85 -3.51 0.41
C GLU A 57 18.95 -4.81 -0.39
N LEU A 58 17.81 -5.42 -0.76
CA LEU A 58 17.78 -6.65 -1.56
C LEU A 58 17.68 -6.38 -3.07
N ALA A 59 17.51 -5.13 -3.49
CA ALA A 59 17.39 -4.77 -4.90
C ALA A 59 18.77 -4.66 -5.56
N GLY A 60 19.02 -5.48 -6.58
CA GLY A 60 20.25 -5.40 -7.38
C GLY A 60 21.51 -5.94 -6.72
N VAL A 61 21.37 -6.79 -5.71
CA VAL A 61 22.51 -7.39 -4.98
C VAL A 61 23.20 -8.55 -5.69
N TRP A 62 22.57 -9.14 -6.71
CA TRP A 62 23.15 -10.26 -7.42
C TRP A 62 24.24 -9.84 -8.38
N SER A 63 25.38 -10.52 -8.29
CA SER A 63 26.36 -10.54 -9.36
C SER A 63 25.80 -11.28 -10.58
N GLN A 64 26.43 -11.03 -11.73
CA GLN A 64 26.06 -11.72 -12.96
C GLN A 64 26.21 -13.25 -12.83
N GLN A 65 27.24 -13.71 -12.11
CA GLN A 65 27.48 -15.14 -11.90
C GLN A 65 26.36 -15.79 -11.07
N GLU A 66 25.92 -15.13 -9.99
CA GLU A 66 24.82 -15.63 -9.15
C GLU A 66 23.49 -15.69 -9.94
N ALA A 67 23.26 -14.72 -10.83
CA ALA A 67 22.10 -14.73 -11.72
C ALA A 67 22.13 -15.91 -12.69
N GLU A 68 23.25 -16.15 -13.35
CA GLU A 68 23.43 -17.26 -14.30
C GLU A 68 23.27 -18.63 -13.61
N GLU A 69 23.83 -18.80 -12.41
CA GLU A 69 23.70 -20.03 -11.61
C GLU A 69 22.24 -20.29 -11.21
N PHE A 70 21.53 -19.25 -10.74
CA PHE A 70 20.12 -19.36 -10.39
C PHE A 70 19.24 -19.73 -11.60
N GLU A 71 19.48 -19.10 -12.76
CA GLU A 71 18.73 -19.41 -13.98
C GLU A 71 18.94 -20.85 -14.45
N ALA A 72 20.16 -21.36 -14.34
CA ALA A 72 20.48 -22.75 -14.65
C ALA A 72 19.74 -23.71 -13.70
N ASN A 73 19.79 -23.43 -12.39
CA ASN A 73 19.17 -24.26 -11.36
C ASN A 73 17.64 -24.27 -11.41
N THR A 74 17.02 -23.18 -11.88
CA THR A 74 15.55 -23.05 -11.99
C THR A 74 15.00 -23.38 -13.37
N ALA A 75 15.85 -23.76 -14.33
CA ALA A 75 15.44 -24.05 -15.70
C ALA A 75 14.35 -25.14 -15.80
N CYS A 76 14.34 -26.11 -14.89
CA CYS A 76 13.33 -27.18 -14.86
C CYS A 76 11.91 -26.67 -14.60
N PHE A 77 11.74 -25.55 -13.89
CA PHE A 77 10.42 -24.97 -13.60
C PHE A 77 9.85 -24.15 -14.75
N ARG A 78 10.63 -23.86 -15.80
CA ARG A 78 10.15 -23.14 -16.99
C ARG A 78 9.37 -24.05 -17.94
N ASN A 79 9.46 -25.37 -17.78
CA ASN A 79 8.67 -26.29 -18.58
C ASN A 79 7.28 -26.43 -17.96
N ILE A 80 6.26 -25.98 -18.68
CA ILE A 80 4.87 -26.17 -18.27
C ILE A 80 4.49 -27.58 -18.65
N ASP A 81 4.26 -28.43 -17.64
CA ASP A 81 3.69 -29.76 -17.84
C ASP A 81 2.19 -29.62 -18.18
N PRO A 82 1.76 -29.93 -19.42
CA PRO A 82 0.37 -29.80 -19.83
C PRO A 82 -0.57 -30.73 -19.05
N GLU A 83 -0.05 -31.77 -18.39
CA GLU A 83 -0.84 -32.69 -17.57
C GLU A 83 -1.08 -32.16 -16.14
N GLN A 84 -0.37 -31.11 -15.72
CA GLN A 84 -0.51 -30.49 -14.38
C GLN A 84 -1.23 -29.13 -14.36
N TRP A 85 -1.73 -28.67 -15.52
CA TRP A 85 -2.50 -27.42 -15.66
C TRP A 85 -3.99 -27.70 -15.86
#